data_AF-A0A9Y1BLU8-F1
#
_entry.id   AF-A0A9Y1BLU8-F1
#
_cell.length_a   1.000
_cell.length_b   1.000
_cell.length_c   1.000
_cell.angle_alpha   90.00
_cell.angle_beta   90.00
_cell.angle_gamma   90.00
#
_symmetry.space_group_name_H-M   'P 1'
#
loop_
_entity.id
_entity.type
_entity.pdbx_description
1 polymer ?
#
loop_
_entity_poly.entity_id
_entity_poly.type
_entity_poly.pdbx_seq_one_letter_code
_entity_poly.pdbx_strand_id
1 'polypeptide(L)'
;MSFSKKELLKYGLTFTLIIVTVVLTMVFTKGTVQTGEHVATLECYYDNGKEQFNYTYTFSFELIKGSSYPSVTEVLPLGDIYKLWIQYVPKIHVGYDEQMFIKVSITDLVDDNVKPVPVIGNFSLEIRSLSGKGLDLVLPASGIEEDYRGQKWIDFKLRLPYETNVVLSLLFVVGILWVTETIPLVATSFLIPVIGVMALNLSAKGLLAPFAEPVIFLFLGGFVISKAMNRTGLDKWISLNIVRISPNKPKILMLLMMTFSAILSMFMSNTATAATMIPIATAVSDKLKTGKKEEDVHIERYGKALILGIAYSASLGGIGSAIGTPANPIAIALLRDYAGVEISFIKWFVFGLPIVFVMLPIMWLYIWAVYKPQVPSGRIENAKVAVKKEIDNMGPLNKKQIYVLFVFLTALTLWFLERPLKKIMPTFSSSIVAIIAAIMIFVPNVLQDKDINDLNWNALLIFGGGLVLGVIMTESGTGDMIAFSIANFQITSKLLFLFIITILSVALTFVASNTGAAAIIVPLVIPLGLIFDIDPVLLAVIAAIGSSIDFMLPQGTPPTMIAYSTGKYTVKEMVKIGFLIVLLGTVLLAFVFPFFWRFIGVVYF
;
A
#
# COMPACT_ATOMS: atom_id res chain seq x y z
N MET A 1 -24.99 -32.46 -19.20
CA MET A 1 -24.05 -33.56 -18.87
C MET A 1 -23.53 -33.30 -17.48
N SER A 2 -23.92 -34.12 -16.50
CA SER A 2 -23.37 -34.06 -15.15
C SER A 2 -22.10 -34.90 -15.10
N PHE A 3 -20.97 -34.27 -14.78
CA PHE A 3 -19.72 -34.99 -14.54
C PHE A 3 -19.69 -35.46 -13.09
N SER A 4 -19.15 -36.66 -12.87
CA SER A 4 -19.03 -37.21 -11.52
C SER A 4 -17.84 -36.58 -10.77
N LYS A 5 -17.90 -36.57 -9.43
CA LYS A 5 -16.84 -36.09 -8.53
C LYS A 5 -15.46 -36.72 -8.81
N LYS A 6 -15.41 -37.92 -9.42
CA LYS A 6 -14.17 -38.59 -9.84
C LYS A 6 -13.53 -37.99 -11.10
N GLU A 7 -14.32 -37.37 -11.98
CA GLU A 7 -13.82 -36.72 -13.20
C GLU A 7 -13.24 -35.34 -12.90
N LEU A 8 -13.80 -34.63 -11.90
CA LEU A 8 -13.29 -33.33 -11.43
C LEU A 8 -11.93 -33.45 -10.71
N LEU A 9 -11.68 -34.56 -10.01
CA LEU A 9 -10.39 -34.84 -9.34
C LEU A 9 -9.23 -35.09 -10.31
N LYS A 10 -9.51 -35.43 -11.57
CA LYS A 10 -8.49 -35.71 -12.60
C LYS A 10 -7.86 -34.42 -13.19
N TYR A 11 -8.47 -33.25 -12.93
CA TYR A 11 -8.07 -31.95 -13.47
C TYR A 11 -7.40 -31.00 -12.46
N GLY A 12 -7.05 -31.48 -11.26
CA GLY A 12 -6.24 -30.70 -10.31
C GLY A 12 -6.91 -29.45 -9.72
N LEU A 13 -8.24 -29.39 -9.69
CA LEU A 13 -9.00 -28.30 -9.06
C LEU A 13 -9.33 -28.67 -7.61
N THR A 14 -8.53 -28.18 -6.67
CA THR A 14 -8.79 -28.24 -5.22
C THR A 14 -8.40 -26.93 -4.59
N PHE A 15 -9.33 -26.09 -4.13
CA PHE A 15 -8.99 -25.07 -3.12
C PHE A 15 -10.18 -24.69 -2.25
N THR A 16 -10.20 -25.22 -1.03
CA THR A 16 -10.48 -24.45 0.19
C THR A 16 -9.92 -25.26 1.34
N LEU A 17 -9.12 -24.62 2.20
CA LEU A 17 -8.46 -25.29 3.31
C LEU A 17 -8.33 -24.27 4.43
N ILE A 18 -9.43 -24.04 5.15
CA ILE A 18 -9.35 -23.36 6.44
C ILE A 18 -8.81 -24.41 7.42
N ILE A 19 -7.60 -24.22 7.91
CA ILE A 19 -7.08 -24.98 9.04
C ILE A 19 -7.71 -24.37 10.29
N VAL A 20 -8.95 -24.76 10.61
CA VAL A 20 -9.57 -24.40 11.89
C VAL A 20 -9.00 -25.38 12.91
N THR A 21 -8.50 -24.92 14.06
CA THR A 21 -8.20 -25.83 15.19
C THR A 21 -9.39 -25.78 16.14
N VAL A 22 -10.32 -26.72 16.02
CA VAL A 22 -11.44 -26.84 16.95
C VAL A 22 -10.91 -27.48 18.23
N VAL A 23 -10.84 -26.69 19.31
CA VAL A 23 -10.54 -27.18 20.65
C VAL A 23 -11.83 -27.32 21.43
N LEU A 24 -12.25 -28.56 21.71
CA LEU A 24 -13.40 -28.80 22.57
C LEU A 24 -12.92 -28.98 24.01
N THR A 25 -13.36 -28.10 24.91
CA THR A 25 -13.12 -28.24 26.35
C THR A 25 -14.38 -28.80 27.01
N MET A 26 -14.32 -30.01 27.54
CA MET A 26 -15.42 -30.59 28.33
C MET A 26 -15.09 -30.55 29.82
N VAL A 27 -16.08 -30.23 30.65
CA VAL A 27 -15.93 -30.02 32.10
C VAL A 27 -16.85 -30.99 32.85
N PHE A 28 -16.29 -31.97 33.57
CA PHE A 28 -17.08 -32.97 34.33
C PHE A 28 -17.00 -32.71 35.84
N THR A 29 -18.11 -32.82 36.57
CA THR A 29 -18.16 -32.74 38.05
C THR A 29 -18.16 -34.12 38.72
N LYS A 30 -17.59 -34.21 39.92
CA LYS A 30 -17.46 -35.47 40.66
C LYS A 30 -18.82 -36.03 41.10
N GLY A 31 -19.15 -37.23 40.63
CA GLY A 31 -20.41 -37.96 40.92
C GLY A 31 -21.17 -38.45 39.68
N THR A 32 -20.83 -37.96 38.49
CA THR A 32 -21.53 -38.27 37.23
C THR A 32 -20.68 -39.02 36.20
N VAL A 33 -19.42 -39.32 36.51
CA VAL A 33 -18.48 -39.93 35.56
C VAL A 33 -18.31 -41.42 35.87
N GLN A 34 -18.90 -42.28 35.04
CA GLN A 34 -18.56 -43.71 35.05
C GLN A 34 -17.23 -43.93 34.33
N THR A 35 -16.38 -44.81 34.90
CA THR A 35 -15.17 -45.29 34.25
C THR A 35 -15.60 -46.30 33.18
N GLY A 36 -15.25 -46.04 31.92
CA GLY A 36 -15.68 -46.83 30.77
C GLY A 36 -15.17 -46.21 29.47
N GLU A 37 -15.34 -46.92 28.36
CA GLU A 37 -15.05 -46.41 27.03
C GLU A 37 -16.15 -45.43 26.61
N HIS A 38 -15.77 -44.18 26.38
CA HIS A 38 -16.69 -43.12 26.00
C HIS A 38 -16.54 -42.84 24.52
N VAL A 39 -17.65 -42.82 23.77
CA VAL A 39 -17.62 -42.46 22.35
C VAL A 39 -18.17 -41.06 22.20
N ALA A 40 -17.29 -40.13 21.80
CA ALA A 40 -17.73 -38.82 21.35
C ALA A 40 -17.73 -38.80 19.82
N THR A 41 -18.87 -38.36 19.29
CA THR A 41 -19.08 -38.14 17.87
C THR A 41 -19.18 -36.65 17.63
N LEU A 42 -18.22 -36.11 16.89
CA LEU A 42 -18.27 -34.75 16.38
C LEU A 42 -18.91 -34.80 15.00
N GLU A 43 -20.06 -34.14 14.83
CA GLU A 43 -20.70 -33.93 13.55
C GLU A 43 -20.71 -32.43 13.26
N CYS A 44 -19.88 -32.00 12.32
CA CYS A 44 -19.91 -30.63 11.83
C CYS A 44 -20.93 -30.54 10.70
N TYR A 45 -21.87 -29.61 10.81
CA TYR A 45 -22.79 -29.27 9.74
C TYR A 45 -22.50 -27.88 9.22
N TYR A 46 -22.62 -27.77 7.92
CA TYR A 46 -22.51 -26.53 7.17
C TYR A 46 -23.80 -26.38 6.38
N ASP A 47 -24.53 -25.27 6.60
CA ASP A 47 -25.75 -24.96 5.84
C ASP A 47 -25.45 -23.84 4.84
N ASN A 48 -25.40 -24.22 3.56
CA ASN A 48 -25.33 -23.28 2.43
C ASN A 48 -26.56 -23.43 1.52
N GLY A 49 -27.71 -23.77 2.11
CA GLY A 49 -29.00 -23.87 1.40
C GLY A 49 -29.08 -24.91 0.27
N LYS A 50 -27.99 -25.62 -0.08
CA LYS A 50 -27.94 -26.60 -1.19
C LYS A 50 -27.03 -27.82 -0.98
N GLU A 51 -26.06 -27.82 -0.08
CA GLU A 51 -25.25 -29.03 0.23
C GLU A 51 -24.86 -29.08 1.71
N GLN A 52 -25.17 -30.21 2.38
CA GLN A 52 -24.70 -30.55 3.72
C GLN A 52 -23.45 -31.44 3.61
N PHE A 53 -22.33 -30.98 4.17
CA PHE A 53 -21.14 -31.81 4.34
C PHE A 53 -21.09 -32.31 5.78
N ASN A 54 -21.35 -33.61 5.96
CA ASN A 54 -21.30 -34.23 7.27
C ASN A 54 -19.93 -34.89 7.44
N TYR A 55 -19.13 -34.33 8.34
CA TYR A 55 -17.91 -34.98 8.81
C TYR A 55 -18.20 -35.54 10.19
N THR A 56 -18.35 -36.86 10.26
CA THR A 56 -18.54 -37.60 11.50
C THR A 56 -17.19 -38.13 11.95
N TYR A 57 -16.71 -37.67 13.10
CA TYR A 57 -15.49 -38.21 13.72
C TYR A 57 -15.84 -38.85 15.05
N THR A 58 -15.57 -40.14 15.14
CA THR A 58 -15.81 -40.95 16.32
C THR A 58 -14.47 -41.19 17.00
N PHE A 59 -14.35 -40.78 18.25
CA PHE A 59 -13.17 -41.08 19.06
C PHE A 59 -13.60 -41.72 20.37
N SER A 60 -12.95 -42.82 20.71
CA SER A 60 -13.09 -43.47 22.00
C SER A 60 -12.02 -42.99 22.97
N PHE A 61 -12.42 -42.71 24.20
CA PHE A 61 -11.50 -42.34 25.27
C PHE A 61 -11.89 -43.00 26.58
N GLU A 62 -10.90 -43.38 27.38
CA GLU A 62 -11.09 -43.92 28.73
C GLU A 62 -10.58 -42.89 29.74
N LEU A 63 -11.47 -42.47 30.65
CA LEU A 63 -11.15 -41.47 31.69
C LEU A 63 -10.29 -42.11 32.80
N ILE A 64 -9.01 -42.31 32.51
CA ILE A 64 -8.00 -42.77 33.47
C ILE A 64 -7.25 -41.56 34.04
N LYS A 65 -7.06 -41.54 35.36
CA LYS A 65 -6.36 -40.46 36.07
C LYS A 65 -4.91 -40.37 35.60
N GLY A 66 -4.56 -39.30 34.89
CA GLY A 66 -3.17 -38.94 34.55
C GLY A 66 -2.62 -39.49 33.23
N SER A 67 -3.46 -39.94 32.30
CA SER A 67 -3.05 -40.39 30.96
C SER A 67 -3.37 -39.35 29.89
N SER A 68 -2.41 -39.09 29.00
CA SER A 68 -2.58 -38.31 27.76
C SER A 68 -2.76 -39.26 26.56
N TYR A 69 -3.69 -38.92 25.66
CA TYR A 69 -3.98 -39.71 24.45
C TYR A 69 -3.62 -38.93 23.19
N PRO A 70 -3.36 -39.57 22.04
CA PRO A 70 -2.84 -38.90 20.84
C PRO A 70 -3.74 -37.79 20.27
N SER A 71 -5.05 -37.86 20.51
CA SER A 71 -6.08 -36.89 20.09
C SER A 71 -6.64 -36.05 21.24
N VAL A 72 -6.22 -36.31 22.48
CA VAL A 72 -6.64 -35.60 23.70
C VAL A 72 -5.39 -34.99 24.33
N THR A 73 -5.22 -33.69 24.12
CA THR A 73 -3.95 -33.00 24.36
C THR A 73 -3.62 -32.90 25.86
N GLU A 74 -4.62 -32.82 26.74
CA GLU A 74 -4.40 -32.79 28.18
C GLU A 74 -5.68 -33.12 28.97
N VAL A 75 -5.55 -33.82 30.10
CA VAL A 75 -6.61 -33.96 31.11
C VAL A 75 -6.13 -33.31 32.40
N LEU A 76 -6.61 -32.11 32.70
CA LEU A 76 -6.19 -31.36 33.88
C LEU A 76 -7.13 -31.62 35.07
N PRO A 77 -6.65 -32.18 36.19
CA PRO A 77 -7.45 -32.33 37.40
C PRO A 77 -7.46 -30.99 38.16
N LEU A 78 -8.51 -30.18 37.95
CA LEU A 78 -8.71 -28.92 38.66
C LEU A 78 -9.73 -29.14 39.79
N GLY A 79 -9.30 -29.82 40.86
CA GLY A 79 -10.18 -30.14 41.99
C GLY A 79 -11.27 -31.16 41.66
N ASP A 80 -12.53 -30.90 42.04
CA ASP A 80 -13.70 -31.76 41.77
C ASP A 80 -14.20 -31.68 40.32
N ILE A 81 -13.36 -31.14 39.42
CA ILE A 81 -13.67 -30.85 38.03
C ILE A 81 -12.59 -31.44 37.12
N TYR A 82 -13.00 -32.23 36.12
CA TYR A 82 -12.12 -32.77 35.07
C TYR A 82 -12.29 -31.96 33.78
N LYS A 83 -11.18 -31.45 33.21
CA LYS A 83 -11.18 -30.81 31.89
C LYS A 83 -10.59 -31.74 30.84
N LEU A 84 -11.34 -32.05 29.78
CA LEU A 84 -10.87 -32.80 28.61
C LEU A 84 -10.58 -31.81 27.47
N TRP A 85 -9.36 -31.85 26.92
CA TRP A 85 -8.96 -31.06 25.76
C TRP A 85 -8.89 -31.92 24.51
N ILE A 86 -9.79 -31.71 23.56
CA ILE A 86 -9.74 -32.39 22.26
C ILE A 86 -9.29 -31.38 21.23
N GLN A 87 -8.07 -31.55 20.72
CA GLN A 87 -7.53 -30.71 19.66
C GLN A 87 -7.75 -31.40 18.31
N TYR A 88 -8.61 -30.82 17.49
CA TYR A 88 -8.81 -31.30 16.12
C TYR A 88 -8.62 -30.17 15.13
N VAL A 89 -8.08 -30.50 13.96
CA VAL A 89 -7.83 -29.54 12.89
C VAL A 89 -8.73 -29.87 11.70
N PRO A 90 -10.04 -29.54 11.73
CA PRO A 90 -10.87 -29.76 10.57
C PRO A 90 -10.54 -28.79 9.44
N LYS A 91 -10.62 -29.30 8.22
CA LYS A 91 -10.64 -28.49 7.00
C LYS A 91 -12.10 -28.16 6.69
N ILE A 92 -12.57 -27.00 7.14
CA ILE A 92 -13.98 -26.57 6.95
C ILE A 92 -14.03 -25.40 5.98
N HIS A 93 -15.09 -25.34 5.18
CA HIS A 93 -15.38 -24.25 4.26
C HIS A 93 -16.51 -23.43 4.87
N VAL A 94 -16.30 -22.12 5.13
CA VAL A 94 -17.32 -21.26 5.77
C VAL A 94 -17.37 -19.92 5.06
N GLY A 95 -18.55 -19.50 4.61
CA GLY A 95 -18.84 -18.18 4.06
C GLY A 95 -19.30 -17.20 5.15
N TYR A 96 -19.27 -15.91 4.82
CA TYR A 96 -19.78 -14.85 5.72
C TYR A 96 -21.31 -14.83 5.70
N ASP A 97 -21.92 -14.65 6.87
CA ASP A 97 -23.35 -14.80 7.22
C ASP A 97 -23.86 -16.23 7.46
N GLU A 98 -22.98 -17.24 7.40
CA GLU A 98 -23.39 -18.63 7.57
C GLU A 98 -23.23 -19.10 9.02
N GLN A 99 -24.22 -19.87 9.48
CA GLN A 99 -24.18 -20.50 10.80
C GLN A 99 -23.41 -21.82 10.68
N MET A 100 -22.30 -21.93 11.41
CA MET A 100 -21.63 -23.22 11.60
C MET A 100 -22.29 -23.92 12.78
N PHE A 101 -22.83 -25.12 12.54
CA PHE A 101 -23.38 -25.95 13.60
C PHE A 101 -22.40 -27.07 13.93
N ILE A 102 -21.99 -27.15 15.19
CA ILE A 102 -21.15 -28.23 15.68
C ILE A 102 -22.00 -29.07 16.62
N LYS A 103 -22.35 -30.28 16.18
CA LYS A 103 -23.02 -31.26 17.02
C LYS A 103 -21.98 -32.13 17.69
N VAL A 104 -22.10 -32.22 19.01
CA VAL A 104 -21.26 -33.08 19.84
C VAL A 104 -22.19 -34.06 20.54
N SER A 105 -22.14 -35.33 20.16
CA SER A 105 -22.88 -36.39 20.82
C SER A 105 -21.91 -37.25 21.61
N ILE A 106 -22.13 -37.39 22.91
CA ILE A 106 -21.35 -38.28 23.78
C ILE A 106 -22.27 -39.44 24.14
N THR A 107 -21.81 -40.65 23.84
CA THR A 107 -22.54 -41.89 24.15
C THR A 107 -21.62 -42.76 25.01
N ASP A 108 -22.07 -43.11 26.21
CA ASP A 108 -21.37 -44.07 27.07
C ASP A 108 -21.57 -45.47 26.47
N LEU A 109 -20.49 -46.25 26.29
CA LEU A 109 -20.58 -47.63 25.77
C LEU A 109 -20.99 -48.66 26.84
N VAL A 110 -21.58 -48.23 27.96
CA VAL A 110 -21.90 -49.12 29.09
C VAL A 110 -23.38 -49.47 29.10
N ASP A 111 -23.65 -50.77 28.89
CA ASP A 111 -24.86 -51.59 29.11
C ASP A 111 -26.25 -50.90 28.99
N ASP A 112 -27.13 -51.49 28.15
CA ASP A 112 -28.38 -50.96 27.57
C ASP A 112 -29.48 -50.45 28.54
N ASN A 113 -29.25 -50.43 29.85
CA ASN A 113 -30.29 -50.18 30.87
C ASN A 113 -30.17 -48.86 31.65
N VAL A 114 -29.19 -48.00 31.38
CA VAL A 114 -29.17 -46.64 31.96
C VAL A 114 -28.79 -45.65 30.87
N LYS A 115 -29.77 -44.95 30.29
CA LYS A 115 -29.49 -43.79 29.42
C LYS A 115 -28.89 -42.68 30.29
N PRO A 116 -27.59 -42.35 30.18
CA PRO A 116 -27.03 -41.22 30.90
C PRO A 116 -27.59 -39.95 30.26
N VAL A 117 -28.04 -39.01 31.09
CA VAL A 117 -28.27 -37.63 30.64
C VAL A 117 -26.91 -36.93 30.77
N PRO A 118 -26.19 -36.61 29.68
CA PRO A 118 -24.94 -35.88 29.79
C PRO A 118 -25.24 -34.51 30.43
N VAL A 119 -24.60 -34.22 31.56
CA VAL A 119 -24.57 -32.86 32.12
C VAL A 119 -23.61 -32.06 31.25
N ILE A 120 -24.18 -31.27 30.36
CA ILE A 120 -23.48 -30.53 29.32
C ILE A 120 -22.67 -29.38 29.96
N GLY A 121 -21.34 -29.40 29.80
CA GLY A 121 -20.43 -28.33 30.23
C GLY A 121 -20.41 -27.12 29.28
N ASN A 122 -19.65 -26.08 29.63
CA ASN A 122 -19.45 -24.90 28.79
C ASN A 122 -18.59 -25.24 27.57
N PHE A 123 -19.11 -25.04 26.35
CA PHE A 123 -18.33 -25.19 25.12
C PHE A 123 -17.78 -23.84 24.63
N SER A 124 -16.57 -23.86 24.11
CA SER A 124 -15.93 -22.73 23.44
C SER A 124 -15.26 -23.19 22.15
N LEU A 125 -15.47 -22.47 21.05
CA LEU A 125 -14.78 -22.68 19.77
C LEU A 125 -13.60 -21.71 19.68
N GLU A 126 -12.37 -22.23 19.56
CA GLU A 126 -11.17 -21.42 19.38
C GLU A 126 -10.77 -21.34 17.89
N ILE A 127 -10.57 -20.14 17.35
CA ILE A 127 -10.07 -19.89 15.99
C ILE A 127 -8.77 -19.12 16.15
N ARG A 128 -7.66 -19.63 15.61
CA ARG A 128 -6.34 -19.00 15.71
C ARG A 128 -5.79 -18.60 14.35
N SER A 129 -5.08 -17.47 14.31
CA SER A 129 -4.40 -16.98 13.11
C SER A 129 -3.18 -17.85 12.71
N LEU A 130 -3.01 -18.07 11.41
CA LEU A 130 -1.86 -18.79 10.83
C LEU A 130 -0.52 -18.03 10.97
N SER A 131 -0.56 -16.70 11.11
CA SER A 131 0.65 -15.87 11.24
C SER A 131 1.22 -15.86 12.68
N GLY A 132 0.52 -16.50 13.63
CA GLY A 132 0.87 -16.48 15.06
C GLY A 132 0.65 -15.12 15.74
N LYS A 133 0.09 -14.15 15.01
CA LYS A 133 -0.37 -12.84 15.49
C LYS A 133 -1.77 -12.56 14.94
N GLY A 134 -2.63 -11.93 15.73
CA GLY A 134 -4.02 -11.63 15.34
C GLY A 134 -5.03 -12.71 15.73
N LEU A 135 -6.21 -12.62 15.12
CA LEU A 135 -7.50 -13.27 15.43
C LEU A 135 -7.43 -14.59 16.25
N ASP A 136 -7.33 -14.46 17.59
CA ASP A 136 -7.61 -15.53 18.54
C ASP A 136 -9.08 -15.36 19.01
N LEU A 137 -10.04 -15.93 18.28
CA LEU A 137 -11.43 -15.95 18.75
C LEU A 137 -11.66 -17.15 19.64
N VAL A 138 -12.09 -16.91 20.87
CA VAL A 138 -12.79 -17.90 21.68
C VAL A 138 -14.28 -17.55 21.65
N LEU A 139 -15.05 -18.29 20.86
CA LEU A 139 -16.50 -18.12 20.75
C LEU A 139 -17.19 -18.97 21.81
N PRO A 140 -17.83 -18.38 22.83
CA PRO A 140 -18.68 -19.15 23.74
C PRO A 140 -19.93 -19.64 23.00
N ALA A 141 -20.45 -20.80 23.40
CA ALA A 141 -21.76 -21.28 22.97
C ALA A 141 -22.82 -20.19 23.15
N SER A 142 -23.54 -19.87 22.06
CA SER A 142 -24.56 -18.81 22.06
C SER A 142 -25.94 -19.28 22.55
N GLY A 143 -26.10 -20.59 22.76
CA GLY A 143 -27.28 -21.22 23.34
C GLY A 143 -27.23 -22.75 23.18
N ILE A 144 -28.09 -23.45 23.93
CA ILE A 144 -28.41 -24.86 23.66
C ILE A 144 -29.88 -24.91 23.23
N GLU A 145 -30.16 -25.17 21.96
CA GLU A 145 -31.53 -25.40 21.48
C GLU A 145 -31.84 -26.90 21.48
N GLU A 146 -33.07 -27.30 21.77
CA GLU A 146 -33.48 -28.70 21.78
C GLU A 146 -34.60 -28.91 20.75
N ASP A 147 -34.41 -29.83 19.80
CA ASP A 147 -35.43 -30.13 18.80
C ASP A 147 -36.57 -30.99 19.39
N TYR A 148 -37.65 -31.13 18.61
CA TYR A 148 -38.84 -31.90 19.00
C TYR A 148 -38.58 -33.40 19.20
N ARG A 149 -37.37 -33.89 18.89
CA ARG A 149 -36.91 -35.27 19.08
C ARG A 149 -35.93 -35.40 20.25
N GLY A 150 -35.70 -34.33 21.02
CA GLY A 150 -34.80 -34.30 22.18
C GLY A 150 -33.32 -34.12 21.81
N GLN A 151 -33.00 -33.66 20.61
CA GLN A 151 -31.62 -33.40 20.17
C GLN A 151 -31.20 -31.98 20.52
N LYS A 152 -30.05 -31.83 21.18
CA LYS A 152 -29.51 -30.54 21.63
C LYS A 152 -28.45 -29.99 20.67
N TRP A 153 -28.57 -28.71 20.31
CA TRP A 153 -27.72 -27.98 19.36
C TRP A 153 -26.94 -26.89 20.08
N ILE A 154 -25.67 -26.68 19.73
CA ILE A 154 -24.86 -25.60 20.29
C ILE A 154 -24.51 -24.65 19.15
N ASP A 155 -25.08 -23.45 19.20
CA ASP A 155 -24.87 -22.44 18.17
C ASP A 155 -23.64 -21.59 18.48
N PHE A 156 -22.79 -21.35 17.48
CA PHE A 156 -21.72 -20.35 17.57
C PHE A 156 -21.98 -19.23 16.56
N LYS A 157 -22.34 -18.04 17.05
CA LYS A 157 -22.50 -16.86 16.19
C LYS A 157 -21.16 -16.17 15.97
N LEU A 158 -20.65 -16.26 14.74
CA LEU A 158 -19.44 -15.54 14.32
C LEU A 158 -19.76 -14.04 14.19
N ARG A 159 -19.57 -13.28 15.28
CA ARG A 159 -19.56 -11.80 15.22
C ARG A 159 -18.13 -11.35 14.90
N LEU A 160 -17.99 -10.38 14.00
CA LEU A 160 -16.71 -9.70 13.77
C LEU A 160 -16.12 -9.29 15.13
N PRO A 161 -14.84 -9.61 15.42
CA PRO A 161 -14.23 -9.21 16.69
C PRO A 161 -14.36 -7.71 16.91
N TYR A 162 -14.49 -7.31 18.18
CA TYR A 162 -14.64 -5.91 18.53
C TYR A 162 -13.52 -5.06 17.93
N GLU A 163 -12.28 -5.58 18.01
CA GLU A 163 -11.07 -4.99 17.46
C GLU A 163 -11.21 -4.78 15.95
N THR A 164 -11.71 -5.78 15.22
CA THR A 164 -11.92 -5.67 13.77
C THR A 164 -13.01 -4.65 13.42
N ASN A 165 -14.12 -4.63 14.14
CA ASN A 165 -15.17 -3.65 13.89
C ASN A 165 -14.67 -2.22 14.11
N VAL A 166 -13.88 -2.00 15.16
CA VAL A 166 -13.25 -0.71 15.46
C VAL A 166 -12.31 -0.32 14.32
N VAL A 167 -11.46 -1.24 13.84
CA VAL A 167 -10.50 -0.94 12.76
C VAL A 167 -11.19 -0.71 11.41
N LEU A 168 -12.22 -1.48 11.07
CA LEU A 168 -13.01 -1.23 9.85
C LEU A 168 -13.73 0.12 9.91
N SER A 169 -14.30 0.46 11.07
CA SER A 169 -14.92 1.77 11.30
C SER A 169 -13.90 2.90 11.22
N LEU A 170 -12.70 2.69 11.81
CA LEU A 170 -11.59 3.62 11.73
C LEU A 170 -11.14 3.83 10.29
N LEU A 171 -10.96 2.75 9.51
CA LEU A 171 -10.61 2.80 8.10
C LEU A 171 -11.64 3.59 7.29
N PHE A 172 -12.93 3.35 7.55
CA PHE A 172 -14.01 4.08 6.89
C PHE A 172 -14.00 5.57 7.24
N VAL A 173 -13.88 5.92 8.52
CA VAL A 173 -13.85 7.32 8.99
C VAL A 173 -12.60 8.04 8.49
N VAL A 174 -11.41 7.45 8.64
CA VAL A 174 -10.14 8.01 8.17
C VAL A 174 -10.14 8.14 6.66
N GLY A 175 -10.64 7.12 5.96
CA GLY A 175 -10.79 7.14 4.50
C GLY A 175 -11.66 8.31 4.04
N ILE A 176 -12.83 8.50 4.66
CA ILE A 176 -13.69 9.66 4.39
C ILE A 176 -12.96 10.96 4.70
N LEU A 177 -12.33 11.09 5.87
CA LEU A 177 -11.67 12.34 6.28
C LEU A 177 -10.46 12.70 5.38
N TRP A 178 -9.70 11.71 4.90
CA TRP A 178 -8.60 11.92 3.96
C TRP A 178 -9.09 12.22 2.53
N VAL A 179 -10.25 11.70 2.14
CA VAL A 179 -10.91 12.00 0.87
C VAL A 179 -11.54 13.40 0.87
N THR A 180 -12.31 13.71 1.92
CA THR A 180 -13.04 14.98 1.98
C THR A 180 -12.18 16.15 2.44
N GLU A 181 -11.00 15.86 3.01
CA GLU A 181 -10.10 16.84 3.64
C GLU A 181 -10.83 17.81 4.60
N THR A 182 -11.93 17.36 5.21
CA THR A 182 -12.73 18.18 6.15
C THR A 182 -11.91 18.60 7.37
N ILE A 183 -10.97 17.74 7.76
CA ILE A 183 -9.94 17.99 8.75
C ILE A 183 -8.59 17.88 8.03
N PRO A 184 -7.56 18.70 8.36
CA PRO A 184 -6.24 18.56 7.77
C PRO A 184 -5.71 17.13 7.85
N LEU A 185 -5.13 16.62 6.76
CA LEU A 185 -4.66 15.22 6.64
C LEU A 185 -3.76 14.77 7.80
N VAL A 186 -2.94 15.68 8.32
CA VAL A 186 -2.07 15.47 9.49
C VAL A 186 -2.87 15.25 10.77
N ALA A 187 -3.91 16.05 11.01
CA ALA A 187 -4.76 15.88 12.19
C ALA A 187 -5.55 14.58 12.12
N THR A 188 -6.05 14.19 10.94
CA THR A 188 -6.62 12.85 10.70
C THR A 188 -5.59 11.74 10.96
N SER A 189 -4.32 11.97 10.60
CA SER A 189 -3.23 11.00 10.86
C SER A 189 -2.96 10.81 12.36
N PHE A 190 -3.09 11.85 13.17
CA PHE A 190 -2.99 11.77 14.64
C PHE A 190 -4.23 11.21 15.32
N LEU A 191 -5.40 11.24 14.68
CA LEU A 191 -6.60 10.59 15.20
C LEU A 191 -6.44 9.06 15.27
N ILE A 192 -5.68 8.48 14.33
CA ILE A 192 -5.43 7.03 14.23
C ILE A 192 -4.82 6.45 15.52
N PRO A 193 -3.65 6.92 16.02
CA PRO A 193 -3.09 6.42 17.27
C PRO A 193 -3.98 6.72 18.49
N VAL A 194 -4.73 7.84 18.50
CA VAL A 194 -5.68 8.15 19.59
C VAL A 194 -6.76 7.08 19.69
N ILE A 195 -7.38 6.73 18.56
CA ILE A 195 -8.40 5.67 18.52
C ILE A 195 -7.78 4.32 18.84
N GLY A 196 -6.57 4.02 18.33
CA GLY A 196 -5.86 2.78 18.65
C GLY A 196 -5.60 2.60 20.15
N VAL A 197 -5.23 3.66 20.88
CA VAL A 197 -5.08 3.60 22.34
C VAL A 197 -6.44 3.45 23.03
N MET A 198 -7.40 4.31 22.69
CA MET A 198 -8.66 4.39 23.43
C MET A 198 -9.61 3.21 23.18
N ALA A 199 -9.64 2.69 21.95
CA ALA A 199 -10.60 1.67 21.54
C ALA A 199 -9.97 0.27 21.42
N LEU A 200 -8.65 0.15 21.19
CA LEU A 200 -7.99 -1.16 21.05
C LEU A 200 -7.03 -1.49 22.20
N ASN A 201 -6.90 -0.59 23.18
CA ASN A 201 -5.99 -0.73 24.33
C ASN A 201 -4.53 -1.01 23.91
N LEU A 202 -4.12 -0.53 22.74
CA LEU A 202 -2.76 -0.67 22.24
C LEU A 202 -1.83 0.34 22.90
N SER A 203 -0.55 -0.01 23.03
CA SER A 203 0.42 0.86 23.70
C SER A 203 0.65 2.16 22.92
N ALA A 204 0.59 3.31 23.60
CA ALA A 204 0.89 4.61 22.99
C ALA A 204 2.31 4.66 22.40
N LYS A 205 3.29 4.02 23.06
CA LYS A 205 4.67 3.91 22.55
C LYS A 205 4.70 3.16 21.21
N GLY A 206 3.99 2.04 21.10
CA GLY A 206 3.91 1.25 19.87
C GLY A 206 3.20 1.99 18.74
N LEU A 207 2.16 2.77 19.06
CA LEU A 207 1.41 3.54 18.08
C LEU A 207 2.04 4.88 17.69
N LEU A 208 2.95 5.45 18.50
CA LEU A 208 3.68 6.68 18.13
C LEU A 208 5.04 6.39 17.49
N ALA A 209 5.62 5.21 17.71
CA ALA A 209 6.90 4.82 17.12
C ALA A 209 6.94 4.93 15.57
N PRO A 210 5.88 4.59 14.81
CA PRO A 210 5.90 4.68 13.35
C PRO A 210 6.07 6.10 12.79
N PHE A 211 5.84 7.15 13.60
CA PHE A 211 6.15 8.54 13.19
C PHE A 211 7.66 8.83 13.16
N ALA A 212 8.49 7.98 13.76
CA ALA A 212 9.95 8.09 13.77
C ALA A 212 10.62 7.04 12.88
N GLU A 213 9.91 6.53 11.88
CA GLU A 213 10.42 5.47 11.04
C GLU A 213 11.58 5.94 10.15
N PRO A 214 12.66 5.14 9.93
CA PRO A 214 13.81 5.56 9.14
C PRO A 214 13.45 6.07 7.74
N VAL A 215 12.39 5.55 7.12
CA VAL A 215 11.93 6.04 5.81
C VAL A 215 11.48 7.51 5.85
N ILE A 216 10.94 7.96 6.98
CA ILE A 216 10.55 9.37 7.19
C ILE A 216 11.80 10.25 7.22
N PHE A 217 12.87 9.79 7.87
CA PHE A 217 14.16 10.49 7.89
C PHE A 217 14.89 10.47 6.55
N LEU A 218 14.75 9.39 5.76
CA LEU A 218 15.19 9.36 4.36
C LEU A 218 14.55 10.50 3.56
N PHE A 219 13.23 10.69 3.73
CA PHE A 219 12.49 11.74 3.05
C PHE A 219 12.84 13.14 3.56
N LEU A 220 12.99 13.31 4.89
CA LEU A 220 13.43 14.57 5.50
C LEU A 220 14.77 15.03 4.92
N GLY A 221 15.76 14.14 4.81
CA GLY A 221 17.04 14.50 4.19
C GLY A 221 16.89 14.89 2.72
N GLY A 222 16.03 14.21 1.97
CA GLY A 222 15.65 14.62 0.60
C GLY A 222 15.05 16.03 0.56
N PHE A 223 14.15 16.37 1.48
CA PHE A 223 13.57 17.70 1.59
C PHE A 223 14.60 18.77 1.92
N VAL A 224 15.54 18.49 2.82
CA VAL A 224 16.64 19.41 3.15
C VAL A 224 17.52 19.67 1.93
N ILE A 225 17.88 18.62 1.18
CA ILE A 225 18.64 18.75 -0.09
C ILE A 225 17.85 19.59 -1.10
N SER A 226 16.58 19.26 -1.31
CA SER A 226 15.70 19.99 -2.23
C SER A 226 15.55 21.46 -1.84
N LYS A 227 15.41 21.76 -0.54
CA LYS A 227 15.30 23.14 -0.03
C LYS A 227 16.62 23.90 -0.24
N ALA A 228 17.76 23.26 -0.04
CA ALA A 228 19.07 23.86 -0.30
C ALA A 228 19.29 24.19 -1.79
N MET A 229 18.89 23.30 -2.69
CA MET A 229 18.93 23.54 -4.13
C MET A 229 18.09 24.77 -4.51
N ASN A 230 16.86 24.84 -3.99
CA ASN A 230 15.96 25.96 -4.22
C ASN A 230 16.47 27.27 -3.62
N ARG A 231 16.98 27.23 -2.38
CA ARG A 231 17.47 28.42 -1.66
C ARG A 231 18.69 29.04 -2.33
N THR A 232 19.55 28.21 -2.91
CA THR A 232 20.74 28.66 -3.66
C THR A 232 20.44 29.01 -5.12
N GLY A 233 19.22 28.76 -5.61
CA GLY A 233 18.84 28.92 -7.01
C GLY A 233 19.56 27.96 -7.97
N LEU A 234 20.13 26.86 -7.44
CA LEU A 234 20.81 25.85 -8.23
C LEU A 234 19.83 25.16 -9.20
N ASP A 235 18.61 24.87 -8.72
CA ASP A 235 17.52 24.32 -9.52
C ASP A 235 17.18 25.21 -10.73
N LYS A 236 17.00 26.52 -10.52
CA LYS A 236 16.76 27.51 -11.59
C LYS A 236 17.95 27.60 -12.54
N TRP A 237 19.18 27.62 -12.02
CA TRP A 237 20.39 27.68 -12.84
C TRP A 237 20.50 26.49 -13.78
N ILE A 238 20.29 25.27 -13.28
CA ILE A 238 20.33 24.05 -14.10
C ILE A 238 19.19 24.07 -15.13
N SER A 239 17.98 24.47 -14.73
CA SER A 239 16.80 24.56 -15.61
C SER A 239 17.05 25.48 -16.82
N LEU A 240 17.60 26.68 -16.59
CA LEU A 240 17.89 27.64 -17.66
C LEU A 240 19.00 27.15 -18.59
N ASN A 241 20.04 26.51 -18.04
CA ASN A 241 21.13 25.95 -18.84
C ASN A 241 20.65 24.88 -19.83
N ILE A 242 19.61 24.13 -19.47
CA ILE A 242 19.03 23.12 -20.36
C ILE A 242 18.33 23.76 -21.55
N VAL A 243 17.59 24.83 -21.34
CA VAL A 243 17.00 25.62 -22.44
C VAL A 243 18.11 26.19 -23.34
N ARG A 244 19.21 26.67 -22.75
CA ARG A 244 20.37 27.19 -23.49
C ARG A 244 21.00 26.15 -24.43
N ILE A 245 21.27 24.95 -23.94
CA ILE A 245 21.95 23.88 -24.70
C ILE A 245 21.01 23.11 -25.66
N SER A 246 19.69 23.20 -25.47
CA SER A 246 18.71 22.49 -26.29
C SER A 246 18.86 22.86 -27.78
N PRO A 247 18.68 21.95 -28.75
CA PRO A 247 18.69 22.32 -30.17
C PRO A 247 17.61 23.35 -30.54
N ASN A 248 17.76 24.07 -31.66
CA ASN A 248 16.74 24.99 -32.22
C ASN A 248 15.54 24.23 -32.84
N LYS A 249 15.01 23.24 -32.13
CA LYS A 249 13.88 22.40 -32.55
C LYS A 249 12.86 22.36 -31.41
N PRO A 250 11.68 22.99 -31.55
CA PRO A 250 10.68 23.09 -30.47
C PRO A 250 10.30 21.73 -29.87
N LYS A 251 10.15 20.71 -30.74
CA LYS A 251 9.83 19.34 -30.30
C LYS A 251 10.89 18.75 -29.35
N ILE A 252 12.17 19.01 -29.61
CA ILE A 252 13.28 18.53 -28.79
C ILE A 252 13.42 19.37 -27.53
N LEU A 253 13.24 20.69 -27.60
CA LEU A 253 13.23 21.56 -26.43
C LEU A 253 12.16 21.09 -25.42
N MET A 254 10.95 20.79 -25.89
CA MET A 254 9.89 20.23 -25.05
C MET A 254 10.32 18.91 -24.38
N LEU A 255 10.89 17.96 -25.14
CA LEU A 255 11.38 16.70 -24.59
C LEU A 255 12.43 16.92 -23.51
N LEU A 256 13.40 17.82 -23.74
CA LEU A 256 14.47 18.10 -22.80
C LEU A 256 13.94 18.75 -21.52
N MET A 257 13.00 19.68 -21.63
CA MET A 257 12.35 20.28 -20.47
C MET A 257 11.54 19.25 -19.68
N MET A 258 10.78 18.38 -20.35
CA MET A 258 10.04 17.28 -19.69
C MET A 258 10.99 16.28 -19.01
N THR A 259 12.05 15.86 -19.70
CA THR A 259 13.05 14.92 -19.17
C THR A 259 13.72 15.50 -17.93
N PHE A 260 14.08 16.78 -17.98
CA PHE A 260 14.70 17.44 -16.85
C PHE A 260 13.74 17.63 -15.68
N SER A 261 12.48 18.00 -15.95
CA SER A 261 11.45 18.03 -14.92
C SER A 261 11.27 16.66 -14.26
N ALA A 262 11.27 15.57 -15.02
CA ALA A 262 11.21 14.24 -14.42
C ALA A 262 12.44 13.92 -13.55
N ILE A 263 13.65 14.25 -14.02
CA ILE A 263 14.89 14.03 -13.25
C ILE A 263 14.91 14.88 -11.98
N LEU A 264 14.58 16.17 -12.05
CA LEU A 264 14.48 17.02 -10.87
C LEU A 264 13.47 16.44 -9.89
N SER A 265 12.31 16.00 -10.36
CA SER A 265 11.26 15.46 -9.51
C SER A 265 11.57 14.08 -8.91
N MET A 266 12.58 13.37 -9.40
CA MET A 266 13.08 12.18 -8.71
C MET A 266 13.78 12.54 -7.40
N PHE A 267 14.35 13.73 -7.28
CA PHE A 267 15.19 14.10 -6.13
C PHE A 267 14.67 15.32 -5.36
N MET A 268 13.78 16.08 -5.98
CA MET A 268 12.99 17.17 -5.42
C MET A 268 11.53 16.74 -5.35
N SER A 269 10.68 17.54 -4.68
CA SER A 269 9.24 17.29 -4.72
C SER A 269 8.64 17.64 -6.09
N ASN A 270 7.59 16.92 -6.47
CA ASN A 270 6.78 17.19 -7.66
C ASN A 270 6.35 18.67 -7.73
N THR A 271 5.85 19.20 -6.61
CA THR A 271 5.41 20.58 -6.48
C THR A 271 6.53 21.60 -6.72
N ALA A 272 7.69 21.41 -6.07
CA ALA A 272 8.82 22.32 -6.23
C ALA A 272 9.34 22.32 -7.67
N THR A 273 9.43 21.14 -8.28
CA THR A 273 9.88 21.00 -9.66
C THR A 273 8.95 21.72 -10.64
N ALA A 274 7.63 21.53 -10.50
CA ALA A 274 6.64 22.22 -11.32
C ALA A 274 6.66 23.73 -11.11
N ALA A 275 6.77 24.18 -9.85
CA ALA A 275 6.83 25.60 -9.49
C ALA A 275 8.06 26.30 -10.09
N THR A 276 9.20 25.61 -10.22
CA THR A 276 10.39 26.15 -10.87
C THR A 276 10.28 26.13 -12.40
N MET A 277 9.78 25.02 -12.98
CA MET A 277 9.84 24.79 -14.43
C MET A 277 8.72 25.47 -15.21
N ILE A 278 7.50 25.59 -14.65
CA ILE A 278 6.34 26.17 -15.36
C ILE A 278 6.52 27.67 -15.64
N PRO A 279 7.04 28.51 -14.73
CA PRO A 279 7.33 29.91 -15.03
C PRO A 279 8.38 30.05 -16.14
N ILE A 280 9.43 29.21 -16.14
CA ILE A 280 10.45 29.19 -17.19
C ILE A 280 9.82 28.82 -18.54
N ALA A 281 8.99 27.78 -18.57
CA ALA A 281 8.26 27.38 -19.78
C ALA A 281 7.31 28.47 -20.28
N THR A 282 6.66 29.18 -19.37
CA THR A 282 5.79 30.32 -19.70
C THR A 282 6.61 31.45 -20.31
N ALA A 283 7.72 31.85 -19.68
CA ALA A 283 8.61 32.88 -20.20
C ALA A 283 9.20 32.50 -21.57
N VAL A 284 9.62 31.25 -21.76
CA VAL A 284 10.08 30.73 -23.05
C VAL A 284 8.97 30.83 -24.09
N SER A 285 7.76 30.38 -23.77
CA SER A 285 6.61 30.43 -24.69
C SER A 285 6.22 31.85 -25.07
N ASP A 286 6.23 32.80 -24.14
CA ASP A 286 5.83 34.18 -24.39
C ASP A 286 6.86 34.91 -25.27
N LYS A 287 8.16 34.56 -25.17
CA LYS A 287 9.20 35.11 -26.06
C LYS A 287 9.12 34.62 -27.50
N LEU A 288 8.33 33.58 -27.77
CA LEU A 288 8.12 33.09 -29.14
C LEU A 288 7.07 33.90 -29.89
N LYS A 289 6.18 34.60 -29.19
CA LYS A 289 5.06 35.35 -29.78
C LYS A 289 5.53 36.40 -30.79
N THR A 290 4.76 36.57 -31.85
CA THR A 290 5.08 37.44 -32.98
C THR A 290 4.23 38.71 -33.00
N GLY A 291 3.16 38.75 -32.22
CA GLY A 291 2.18 39.83 -32.21
C GLY A 291 1.14 39.71 -33.33
N LYS A 292 1.28 38.70 -34.20
CA LYS A 292 0.31 38.35 -35.24
C LYS A 292 -0.59 37.23 -34.73
N LYS A 293 -1.89 37.51 -34.65
CA LYS A 293 -2.89 36.58 -34.10
C LYS A 293 -2.83 35.17 -34.70
N GLU A 294 -2.66 35.03 -36.02
CA GLU A 294 -2.66 33.72 -36.70
C GLU A 294 -1.45 32.85 -36.33
N GLU A 295 -0.25 33.43 -36.27
CA GLU A 295 0.97 32.74 -35.87
C GLU A 295 0.97 32.43 -34.36
N ASP A 296 0.45 33.37 -33.56
CA ASP A 296 0.41 33.25 -32.10
C ASP A 296 -0.49 32.12 -31.62
N VAL A 297 -1.54 31.74 -32.37
CA VAL A 297 -2.37 30.56 -32.04
C VAL A 297 -1.52 29.28 -31.96
N HIS A 298 -0.57 29.09 -32.87
CA HIS A 298 0.28 27.90 -32.86
C HIS A 298 1.34 27.94 -31.76
N ILE A 299 1.80 29.15 -31.40
CA ILE A 299 2.73 29.38 -30.30
C ILE A 299 2.03 29.17 -28.95
N GLU A 300 0.77 29.58 -28.81
CA GLU A 300 -0.05 29.31 -27.62
C GLU A 300 -0.27 27.80 -27.41
N ARG A 301 -0.53 27.05 -28.49
CA ARG A 301 -0.59 25.59 -28.44
C ARG A 301 0.73 24.97 -27.99
N TYR A 302 1.87 25.52 -28.42
CA TYR A 302 3.17 25.08 -27.94
C TYR A 302 3.37 25.37 -26.45
N GLY A 303 3.00 26.57 -25.99
CA GLY A 303 3.03 26.94 -24.57
C GLY A 303 2.18 26.02 -23.71
N LYS A 304 0.98 25.67 -24.18
CA LYS A 304 0.12 24.66 -23.55
C LYS A 304 0.79 23.28 -23.51
N ALA A 305 1.29 22.80 -24.64
CA ALA A 305 1.96 21.50 -24.70
C ALA A 305 3.16 21.45 -23.73
N LEU A 306 3.96 22.52 -23.67
CA LEU A 306 5.15 22.60 -22.83
C LEU A 306 4.82 22.62 -21.34
N ILE A 307 3.88 23.47 -20.92
CA ILE A 307 3.49 23.61 -19.51
C ILE A 307 2.83 22.32 -19.01
N LEU A 308 1.90 21.73 -19.78
CA LEU A 308 1.24 20.48 -19.40
C LEU A 308 2.22 19.30 -19.39
N GLY A 309 3.10 19.23 -20.38
CA GLY A 309 4.16 18.23 -20.43
C GLY A 309 5.08 18.29 -19.21
N ILE A 310 5.47 19.49 -18.79
CA ILE A 310 6.24 19.70 -17.56
C ILE A 310 5.49 19.23 -16.33
N ALA A 311 4.22 19.61 -16.17
CA ALA A 311 3.40 19.20 -15.04
C ALA A 311 3.29 17.67 -14.92
N TYR A 312 2.99 16.98 -16.02
CA TYR A 312 2.91 15.52 -16.03
C TYR A 312 4.27 14.87 -15.81
N SER A 313 5.34 15.40 -16.40
CA SER A 313 6.69 14.87 -16.20
C SER A 313 7.19 15.04 -14.77
N ALA A 314 6.78 16.10 -14.05
CA ALA A 314 7.09 16.26 -12.64
C ALA A 314 6.41 15.15 -11.82
N SER A 315 5.09 14.96 -11.96
CA SER A 315 4.40 13.87 -11.27
C SER A 315 4.94 12.48 -11.63
N LEU A 316 5.24 12.23 -12.91
CA LEU A 316 5.85 10.98 -13.38
C LEU A 316 7.26 10.78 -12.80
N GLY A 317 8.09 11.82 -12.76
CA GLY A 317 9.45 11.76 -12.22
C GLY A 317 9.49 11.32 -10.75
N GLY A 318 8.50 11.77 -9.95
CA GLY A 318 8.39 11.38 -8.55
C GLY A 318 8.28 9.87 -8.32
N ILE A 319 7.74 9.11 -9.29
CA ILE A 319 7.65 7.65 -9.24
C ILE A 319 9.05 6.99 -9.30
N GLY A 320 10.00 7.64 -9.96
CA GLY A 320 11.31 7.07 -10.30
C GLY A 320 12.22 6.77 -9.11
N SER A 321 12.05 7.46 -7.97
CA SER A 321 12.92 7.29 -6.79
C SER A 321 12.12 7.11 -5.51
N ALA A 322 12.72 6.51 -4.49
CA ALA A 322 12.08 6.32 -3.19
C ALA A 322 11.68 7.64 -2.49
N ILE A 323 12.28 8.77 -2.85
CA ILE A 323 12.04 10.09 -2.23
C ILE A 323 11.26 11.07 -3.11
N GLY A 324 10.94 10.69 -4.35
CA GLY A 324 10.32 11.62 -5.30
C GLY A 324 8.85 11.93 -4.98
N THR A 325 8.07 10.91 -4.60
CA THR A 325 6.66 11.06 -4.23
C THR A 325 6.34 10.39 -2.88
N PRO A 326 5.42 10.97 -2.09
CA PRO A 326 4.98 10.43 -0.79
C PRO A 326 4.48 8.97 -0.77
N ALA A 327 3.91 8.45 -1.86
CA ALA A 327 3.40 7.08 -1.92
C ALA A 327 4.50 6.01 -1.79
N ASN A 328 5.69 6.30 -2.30
CA ASN A 328 6.82 5.38 -2.36
C ASN A 328 7.34 4.98 -0.96
N PRO A 329 7.66 5.92 -0.05
CA PRO A 329 8.13 5.58 1.28
C PRO A 329 7.07 4.84 2.12
N ILE A 330 5.77 5.12 1.92
CA ILE A 330 4.68 4.39 2.56
C ILE A 330 4.77 2.90 2.20
N ALA A 331 4.88 2.57 0.90
CA ALA A 331 5.06 1.19 0.47
C ALA A 331 6.36 0.55 0.97
N ILE A 332 7.47 1.28 0.96
CA ILE A 332 8.76 0.77 1.45
C ILE A 332 8.68 0.36 2.93
N ALA A 333 8.10 1.22 3.77
CA ALA A 333 7.99 0.92 5.20
C ALA A 333 6.97 -0.19 5.48
N LEU A 334 5.78 -0.13 4.87
CA LEU A 334 4.76 -1.16 5.07
C LEU A 334 5.20 -2.53 4.56
N LEU A 335 5.98 -2.62 3.48
CA LEU A 335 6.55 -3.89 3.02
C LEU A 335 7.48 -4.52 4.06
N ARG A 336 8.25 -3.69 4.77
CA ARG A 336 9.11 -4.20 5.83
C ARG A 336 8.27 -4.66 7.03
N ASP A 337 7.24 -3.90 7.40
CA ASP A 337 6.45 -4.19 8.59
C ASP A 337 5.52 -5.40 8.41
N TYR A 338 4.94 -5.57 7.22
CA TYR A 338 4.01 -6.67 6.91
C TYR A 338 4.66 -7.89 6.27
N ALA A 339 5.64 -7.69 5.39
CA ALA A 339 6.25 -8.78 4.63
C ALA A 339 7.70 -9.07 5.05
N GLY A 340 8.27 -8.31 5.99
CA GLY A 340 9.67 -8.44 6.39
C GLY A 340 10.67 -8.06 5.29
N VAL A 341 10.20 -7.40 4.22
CA VAL A 341 11.04 -7.11 3.05
C VAL A 341 11.62 -5.71 3.13
N GLU A 342 12.94 -5.61 3.25
CA GLU A 342 13.64 -4.33 3.12
C GLU A 342 13.80 -3.92 1.65
N ILE A 343 13.28 -2.74 1.31
CA ILE A 343 13.50 -2.10 0.00
C ILE A 343 14.50 -0.96 0.13
N SER A 344 15.74 -1.20 -0.31
CA SER A 344 16.77 -0.16 -0.45
C SER A 344 16.40 0.87 -1.53
N PHE A 345 17.03 2.05 -1.49
CA PHE A 345 16.85 3.11 -2.49
C PHE A 345 17.04 2.59 -3.94
N ILE A 346 18.13 1.85 -4.19
CA ILE A 346 18.43 1.30 -5.51
C ILE A 346 17.38 0.27 -5.97
N LYS A 347 16.83 -0.53 -5.05
CA LYS A 347 15.80 -1.51 -5.37
C LYS A 347 14.51 -0.81 -5.81
N TRP A 348 14.13 0.30 -5.16
CA TRP A 348 13.01 1.12 -5.62
C TRP A 348 13.28 1.73 -7.01
N PHE A 349 14.51 2.20 -7.25
CA PHE A 349 14.90 2.77 -8.54
C PHE A 349 14.70 1.77 -9.70
N VAL A 350 14.98 0.48 -9.46
CA VAL A 350 14.73 -0.60 -10.44
C VAL A 350 13.24 -0.79 -10.74
N PHE A 351 12.35 -0.48 -9.79
CA PHE A 351 10.91 -0.49 -10.01
C PHE A 351 10.43 0.76 -10.75
N GLY A 352 10.76 1.95 -10.24
CA GLY A 352 10.22 3.22 -10.73
C GLY A 352 10.84 3.73 -12.04
N LEU A 353 12.16 3.63 -12.21
CA LEU A 353 12.86 4.22 -13.35
C LEU A 353 12.39 3.68 -14.72
N PRO A 354 12.18 2.36 -14.91
CA PRO A 354 11.67 1.83 -16.17
C PRO A 354 10.32 2.44 -16.56
N ILE A 355 9.45 2.72 -15.59
CA ILE A 355 8.15 3.35 -15.83
C ILE A 355 8.36 4.76 -16.36
N VAL A 356 9.21 5.56 -15.71
CA VAL A 356 9.52 6.92 -16.18
C VAL A 356 10.11 6.89 -17.59
N PHE A 357 11.04 5.96 -17.85
CA PHE A 357 11.72 5.83 -19.13
C PHE A 357 10.77 5.49 -20.28
N VAL A 358 9.74 4.67 -20.03
CA VAL A 358 8.73 4.29 -21.03
C VAL A 358 7.63 5.34 -21.15
N MET A 359 7.08 5.80 -20.03
CA MET A 359 5.93 6.72 -20.02
C MET A 359 6.29 8.12 -20.52
N LEU A 360 7.50 8.62 -20.24
CA LEU A 360 7.88 10.00 -20.58
C LEU A 360 7.90 10.26 -22.10
N PRO A 361 8.56 9.42 -22.93
CA PRO A 361 8.47 9.54 -24.38
C PRO A 361 7.04 9.43 -24.90
N ILE A 362 6.22 8.54 -24.32
CA ILE A 362 4.84 8.36 -24.74
C ILE A 362 4.00 9.61 -24.43
N MET A 363 4.11 10.15 -23.21
CA MET A 363 3.47 11.42 -22.84
C MET A 363 3.90 12.55 -23.77
N TRP A 364 5.20 12.67 -24.03
CA TRP A 364 5.74 13.70 -24.93
C TRP A 364 5.16 13.61 -26.34
N LEU A 365 5.19 12.41 -26.96
CA LEU A 365 4.65 12.19 -28.29
C LEU A 365 3.14 12.42 -28.34
N TYR A 366 2.42 11.96 -27.32
CA TYR A 366 0.97 12.14 -27.22
C TYR A 366 0.57 13.61 -27.11
N ILE A 367 1.16 14.36 -26.16
CA ILE A 367 0.88 15.79 -25.98
C ILE A 367 1.25 16.56 -27.26
N TRP A 368 2.37 16.24 -27.90
CA TRP A 368 2.76 16.83 -29.18
C TRP A 368 1.73 16.57 -30.28
N ALA A 369 1.22 15.33 -30.37
CA ALA A 369 0.22 14.94 -31.36
C ALA A 369 -1.17 15.56 -31.11
N VAL A 370 -1.54 15.82 -29.86
CA VAL A 370 -2.80 16.48 -29.48
C VAL A 370 -2.76 17.96 -29.82
N TYR A 371 -1.72 18.67 -29.37
CA TYR A 371 -1.64 20.12 -29.56
C TYR A 371 -1.19 20.54 -30.95
N LYS A 372 -0.46 19.68 -31.68
CA LYS A 372 0.08 19.94 -33.03
C LYS A 372 0.68 21.36 -33.17
N PRO A 373 1.63 21.75 -32.29
CA PRO A 373 2.21 23.08 -32.31
C PRO A 373 3.02 23.31 -33.60
N GLN A 374 2.95 24.53 -34.14
CA GLN A 374 3.77 24.97 -35.27
C GLN A 374 4.57 26.20 -34.86
N VAL A 375 5.84 25.99 -34.52
CA VAL A 375 6.75 27.08 -34.12
C VAL A 375 7.94 27.07 -35.08
N PRO A 376 8.18 28.16 -35.83
CA PRO A 376 9.36 28.26 -36.67
C PRO A 376 10.66 28.12 -35.86
N SER A 377 11.57 27.27 -36.30
CA SER A 377 12.83 26.96 -35.59
C SER A 377 13.66 28.20 -35.23
N GLY A 378 13.67 29.23 -36.09
CA GLY A 378 14.38 30.49 -35.85
C GLY A 378 13.87 31.29 -34.65
N ARG A 379 12.64 31.06 -34.19
CA ARG A 379 12.09 31.75 -33.00
C ARG A 379 12.64 31.17 -31.69
N ILE A 380 13.06 29.90 -31.69
CA ILE A 380 13.67 29.27 -30.51
C ILE A 380 14.97 29.99 -30.13
N GLU A 381 15.69 30.54 -31.11
CA GLU A 381 16.90 31.32 -30.89
C GLU A 381 16.63 32.59 -30.05
N ASN A 382 15.53 33.30 -30.32
CA ASN A 382 15.15 34.48 -29.55
C ASN A 382 14.85 34.15 -28.08
N ALA A 383 14.16 33.04 -27.82
CA ALA A 383 13.91 32.58 -26.46
C ALA A 383 15.22 32.22 -25.73
N LYS A 384 16.17 31.62 -26.43
CA LYS A 384 17.50 31.32 -25.87
C LYS A 384 18.33 32.55 -25.57
N VAL A 385 18.24 33.60 -26.38
CA VAL A 385 18.94 34.88 -26.09
C VAL A 385 18.40 35.47 -24.79
N ALA A 386 17.08 35.43 -24.57
CA ALA A 386 16.49 35.88 -23.31
C ALA A 386 16.94 35.01 -22.11
N VAL A 387 16.97 33.69 -22.28
CA VAL A 387 17.48 32.75 -21.25
C VAL A 387 18.96 32.99 -20.96
N LYS A 388 19.78 33.25 -21.99
CA LYS A 388 21.20 33.55 -21.85
C LYS A 388 21.40 34.79 -20.99
N LYS A 389 20.62 35.85 -21.21
CA LYS A 389 20.67 37.06 -20.39
C LYS A 389 20.35 36.77 -18.92
N GLU A 390 19.37 35.91 -18.65
CA GLU A 390 19.04 35.50 -17.27
C GLU A 390 20.17 34.68 -16.62
N ILE A 391 20.81 33.78 -17.37
CA ILE A 391 21.98 33.03 -16.89
C ILE A 391 23.16 33.98 -16.62
N ASP A 392 23.41 34.94 -17.52
CA ASP A 392 24.48 35.93 -17.38
C ASP A 392 24.25 36.81 -16.14
N ASN A 393 22.99 37.16 -15.83
CA ASN A 393 22.60 37.86 -14.60
C ASN A 393 22.84 37.02 -13.32
N MET A 394 22.64 35.70 -13.39
CA MET A 394 22.91 34.79 -12.26
C MET A 394 24.42 34.55 -12.07
N GLY A 395 25.21 34.66 -13.14
CA GLY A 395 26.64 34.40 -13.14
C GLY A 395 27.03 32.91 -13.12
N PRO A 396 28.33 32.60 -12.99
CA PRO A 396 28.80 31.23 -12.82
C PRO A 396 28.36 30.63 -11.48
N LEU A 397 28.47 29.30 -11.36
CA LEU A 397 28.12 28.60 -10.13
C LEU A 397 28.89 29.17 -8.93
N ASN A 398 28.16 29.62 -7.91
CA ASN A 398 28.76 30.15 -6.70
C ASN A 398 29.21 29.02 -5.75
N LYS A 399 30.04 29.35 -4.75
CA LYS A 399 30.57 28.37 -3.79
C LYS A 399 29.48 27.55 -3.08
N LYS A 400 28.35 28.18 -2.73
CA LYS A 400 27.23 27.50 -2.07
C LYS A 400 26.52 26.52 -3.01
N GLN A 401 26.30 26.91 -4.27
CA GLN A 401 25.71 26.05 -5.30
C GLN A 401 26.60 24.84 -5.59
N ILE A 402 27.92 25.05 -5.72
CA ILE A 402 28.89 23.95 -5.90
C ILE A 402 28.86 23.02 -4.69
N TYR A 403 28.82 23.56 -3.47
CA TYR A 403 28.73 22.75 -2.26
C TYR A 403 27.45 21.92 -2.20
N VAL A 404 26.29 22.51 -2.50
CA VAL A 404 25.00 21.77 -2.55
C VAL A 404 25.06 20.66 -3.58
N LEU A 405 25.62 20.93 -4.78
CA LEU A 405 25.80 19.92 -5.81
C LEU A 405 26.72 18.79 -5.34
N PHE A 406 27.82 19.12 -4.65
CA PHE A 406 28.72 18.14 -4.07
C PHE A 406 28.02 17.25 -3.03
N VAL A 407 27.26 17.83 -2.10
CA VAL A 407 26.51 17.06 -1.09
C VAL A 407 25.47 16.17 -1.75
N PHE A 408 24.74 16.68 -2.74
CA PHE A 408 23.75 15.90 -3.49
C PHE A 408 24.38 14.71 -4.22
N LEU A 409 25.47 14.93 -4.97
CA LEU A 409 26.16 13.86 -5.69
C LEU A 409 26.80 12.84 -4.74
N THR A 410 27.28 13.28 -3.58
CA THR A 410 27.81 12.39 -2.54
C THR A 410 26.70 11.52 -1.97
N ALA A 411 25.55 12.10 -1.59
CA ALA A 411 24.40 11.36 -1.10
C ALA A 411 23.90 10.34 -2.13
N LEU A 412 23.79 10.76 -3.40
CA LEU A 412 23.41 9.89 -4.51
C LEU A 412 24.39 8.71 -4.62
N THR A 413 25.69 8.97 -4.62
CA THR A 413 26.72 7.92 -4.71
C THR A 413 26.60 6.95 -3.55
N LEU A 414 26.40 7.43 -2.32
CA LEU A 414 26.24 6.58 -1.14
C LEU A 414 24.98 5.71 -1.19
N TRP A 415 23.85 6.21 -1.70
CA TRP A 415 22.64 5.40 -1.90
C TRP A 415 22.87 4.26 -2.91
N PHE A 416 23.60 4.52 -4.00
CA PHE A 416 23.94 3.47 -4.98
C PHE A 416 24.96 2.46 -4.42
N LEU A 417 25.78 2.87 -3.45
CA LEU A 417 26.74 2.02 -2.74
C LEU A 417 26.18 1.39 -1.46
N GLU A 418 24.87 1.46 -1.19
CA GLU A 418 24.29 0.90 0.05
C GLU A 418 24.61 -0.59 0.23
N ARG A 419 24.52 -1.39 -0.84
CA ARG A 419 24.80 -2.84 -0.78
C ARG A 419 26.23 -3.17 -0.32
N PRO A 420 27.31 -2.62 -0.94
CA PRO A 420 28.65 -2.85 -0.44
C PRO A 420 28.88 -2.24 0.95
N LEU A 421 28.28 -1.10 1.27
CA LEU A 421 28.39 -0.48 2.60
C LEU A 421 27.78 -1.36 3.70
N LYS A 422 26.63 -2.00 3.45
CA LYS A 422 26.00 -2.96 4.37
C LYS A 422 26.87 -4.18 4.67
N LYS A 423 27.82 -4.56 3.80
CA LYS A 423 28.78 -5.65 4.09
C LYS A 423 29.78 -5.27 5.18
N ILE A 424 30.10 -3.99 5.31
CA ILE A 424 31.06 -3.46 6.28
C ILE A 424 30.34 -3.00 7.55
N MET A 425 29.19 -2.33 7.37
CA MET A 425 28.35 -1.81 8.43
C MET A 425 26.92 -2.35 8.26
N PRO A 426 26.58 -3.51 8.84
CA PRO A 426 25.30 -4.18 8.61
C PRO A 426 24.06 -3.33 8.93
N THR A 427 24.17 -2.42 9.89
CA THR A 427 23.10 -1.51 10.31
C THR A 427 23.00 -0.23 9.49
N PHE A 428 23.87 -0.05 8.48
CA PHE A 428 23.84 1.11 7.59
C PHE A 428 22.58 1.09 6.73
N SER A 429 21.91 2.23 6.62
CA SER A 429 20.66 2.36 5.87
C SER A 429 20.62 3.63 5.02
N SER A 430 19.77 3.63 4.01
CA SER A 430 19.50 4.79 3.15
C SER A 430 19.12 6.06 3.93
N SER A 431 18.46 5.93 5.08
CA SER A 431 18.05 7.07 5.90
C SER A 431 19.22 7.77 6.59
N ILE A 432 20.26 7.01 6.98
CA ILE A 432 21.48 7.57 7.58
C ILE A 432 22.22 8.44 6.56
N VAL A 433 22.29 8.00 5.30
CA VAL A 433 22.85 8.81 4.20
C VAL A 433 22.12 10.15 4.09
N ALA A 434 20.78 10.12 4.17
CA ALA A 434 19.96 11.33 4.06
C ALA A 434 20.19 12.29 5.23
N ILE A 435 20.34 11.77 6.46
CA ILE A 435 20.66 12.59 7.65
C ILE A 435 22.06 13.19 7.54
N ILE A 436 23.07 12.42 7.10
CA ILE A 436 24.42 12.94 6.88
C ILE A 436 24.40 14.09 5.88
N ALA A 437 23.70 13.91 4.74
CA ALA A 437 23.55 14.95 3.74
C ALA A 437 22.83 16.19 4.28
N ALA A 438 21.79 16.01 5.09
CA ALA A 438 21.10 17.10 5.76
C ALA A 438 22.04 17.89 6.68
N ILE A 439 22.81 17.21 7.54
CA ILE A 439 23.79 17.85 8.42
C ILE A 439 24.83 18.63 7.62
N MET A 440 25.37 18.02 6.55
CA MET A 440 26.36 18.68 5.69
C MET A 440 25.82 19.99 5.10
N ILE A 441 24.54 20.06 4.72
CA ILE A 441 23.93 21.28 4.18
C ILE A 441 23.92 22.45 5.17
N PHE A 442 23.82 22.20 6.47
CA PHE A 442 23.84 23.28 7.47
C PHE A 442 25.24 23.84 7.73
N VAL A 443 26.30 23.06 7.49
CA VAL A 443 27.70 23.45 7.79
C VAL A 443 28.13 24.79 7.14
N PRO A 444 27.88 25.07 5.85
CA PRO A 444 28.31 26.31 5.21
C PRO A 444 27.28 27.44 5.34
N ASN A 445 26.29 27.32 6.25
CA ASN A 445 25.13 28.22 6.32
C ASN A 445 24.42 28.34 4.96
N VAL A 446 24.20 27.19 4.29
CA VAL A 446 23.35 27.15 3.08
C VAL A 446 21.89 27.31 3.47
N LEU A 447 21.48 26.60 4.52
CA LEU A 447 20.18 26.74 5.17
C LEU A 447 20.36 27.29 6.58
N GLN A 448 19.31 27.95 7.06
CA GLN A 448 19.16 28.47 8.42
C GLN A 448 17.95 27.81 9.10
N ASP A 449 17.82 27.96 10.42
CA ASP A 449 16.73 27.35 11.19
C ASP A 449 15.34 27.68 10.64
N LYS A 450 15.15 28.90 10.13
CA LYS A 450 13.88 29.30 9.50
C LYS A 450 13.55 28.51 8.24
N ASP A 451 14.55 28.04 7.49
CA ASP A 451 14.33 27.26 6.27
C ASP A 451 13.79 25.85 6.60
N ILE A 452 13.99 25.38 7.84
CA ILE A 452 13.42 24.12 8.36
C ILE A 452 11.90 24.22 8.49
N ASN A 453 11.37 25.39 8.83
CA ASN A 453 9.93 25.61 8.95
C ASN A 453 9.20 25.54 7.60
N ASP A 454 9.94 25.77 6.50
CA ASP A 454 9.40 25.70 5.14
C ASP A 454 9.41 24.27 4.56
N LEU A 455 9.93 23.29 5.30
CA LEU A 455 9.89 21.89 4.87
C LEU A 455 8.46 21.34 4.94
N ASN A 456 8.14 20.35 4.11
CA ASN A 456 6.81 19.75 4.08
C ASN A 456 6.61 18.74 5.22
N TRP A 457 6.53 19.25 6.44
CA TRP A 457 6.26 18.45 7.65
C TRP A 457 4.96 17.66 7.55
N ASN A 458 3.97 18.19 6.84
CA ASN A 458 2.68 17.53 6.66
C ASN A 458 2.85 16.16 5.98
N ALA A 459 3.66 16.08 4.92
CA ALA A 459 3.92 14.79 4.25
C ALA A 459 4.55 13.77 5.20
N LEU A 460 5.53 14.20 6.01
CA LEU A 460 6.22 13.33 6.97
C LEU A 460 5.28 12.78 8.05
N LEU A 461 4.39 13.63 8.57
CA LEU A 461 3.43 13.24 9.59
C LEU A 461 2.31 12.35 9.05
N ILE A 462 1.89 12.56 7.79
CA ILE A 462 0.91 11.68 7.14
C ILE A 462 1.48 10.27 6.93
N PHE A 463 2.79 10.15 6.64
CA PHE A 463 3.44 8.83 6.61
C PHE A 463 3.29 8.10 7.92
N GLY A 464 3.59 8.78 9.03
CA GLY A 464 3.40 8.21 10.36
C GLY A 464 1.98 7.68 10.55
N GLY A 465 0.95 8.47 10.23
CA GLY A 465 -0.45 8.03 10.32
C GLY A 465 -0.77 6.77 9.49
N GLY A 466 -0.32 6.72 8.23
CA GLY A 466 -0.49 5.55 7.37
C GLY A 466 0.23 4.31 7.90
N LEU A 467 1.41 4.47 8.49
CA LEU A 467 2.13 3.37 9.13
C LEU A 467 1.43 2.88 10.40
N VAL A 468 0.91 3.79 11.23
CA VAL A 468 0.11 3.43 12.41
C VAL A 468 -1.15 2.67 12.02
N LEU A 469 -1.82 3.10 10.95
CA LEU A 469 -2.98 2.39 10.41
C LEU A 469 -2.61 0.95 10.03
N GLY A 470 -1.44 0.76 9.42
CA GLY A 470 -0.88 -0.55 9.12
C GLY A 470 -0.59 -1.39 10.38
N VAL A 471 0.03 -0.80 11.39
CA VAL A 471 0.26 -1.48 12.69
C VAL A 471 -1.07 -1.93 13.30
N ILE A 472 -2.06 -1.04 13.37
CA ILE A 472 -3.38 -1.35 13.93
C ILE A 472 -4.08 -2.48 13.16
N MET A 473 -4.03 -2.46 11.82
CA MET A 473 -4.61 -3.51 10.99
C MET A 473 -3.95 -4.88 11.18
N THR A 474 -2.65 -4.90 11.47
CA THR A 474 -1.90 -6.13 11.77
C THR A 474 -2.27 -6.66 13.16
N GLU A 475 -2.21 -5.81 14.18
CA GLU A 475 -2.48 -6.19 15.56
C GLU A 475 -3.95 -6.62 15.77
N SER A 476 -4.90 -6.04 15.04
CA SER A 476 -6.33 -6.40 15.12
C SER A 476 -6.74 -7.63 14.29
N GLY A 477 -5.86 -8.14 13.42
CA GLY A 477 -6.20 -9.20 12.44
C GLY A 477 -7.13 -8.75 11.31
N THR A 478 -7.43 -7.44 11.20
CA THR A 478 -8.35 -6.92 10.18
C THR A 478 -7.80 -7.06 8.76
N GLY A 479 -6.48 -6.94 8.58
CA GLY A 479 -5.84 -7.16 7.28
C GLY A 479 -6.10 -8.57 6.74
N ASP A 480 -5.98 -9.59 7.59
CA ASP A 480 -6.23 -10.99 7.22
C ASP A 480 -7.70 -11.23 6.88
N MET A 481 -8.63 -10.59 7.60
CA MET A 481 -10.06 -10.71 7.34
C MET A 481 -10.49 -10.09 6.01
N ILE A 482 -9.97 -8.89 5.69
CA ILE A 482 -10.22 -8.26 4.39
C ILE A 482 -9.66 -9.15 3.29
N ALA A 483 -8.47 -9.70 3.52
CA ALA A 483 -7.81 -10.55 2.56
C ALA A 483 -8.57 -11.86 2.29
N PHE A 484 -9.08 -12.51 3.33
CA PHE A 484 -9.95 -13.68 3.23
C PHE A 484 -11.28 -13.35 2.54
N SER A 485 -11.88 -12.19 2.83
CA SER A 485 -13.11 -11.74 2.16
C SER A 485 -12.91 -11.59 0.65
N ILE A 486 -11.75 -11.07 0.23
CA ILE A 486 -11.41 -10.93 -1.19
C ILE A 486 -11.13 -12.31 -1.83
N ALA A 487 -10.51 -13.23 -1.09
CA ALA A 487 -10.26 -14.61 -1.56
C ALA A 487 -11.55 -15.36 -1.95
N ASN A 488 -12.67 -15.08 -1.28
CA ASN A 488 -13.97 -15.68 -1.58
C ASN A 488 -14.53 -15.31 -2.96
N PHE A 489 -14.03 -14.25 -3.62
CA PHE A 489 -14.43 -13.90 -4.99
C PHE A 489 -13.87 -14.87 -6.06
N GLN A 490 -13.09 -15.89 -5.68
CA GLN A 490 -12.52 -16.90 -6.58
C GLN A 490 -11.84 -16.30 -7.82
N ILE A 491 -11.10 -15.19 -7.64
CA ILE A 491 -10.34 -14.57 -8.72
C ILE A 491 -9.17 -15.51 -9.07
N THR A 492 -9.36 -16.33 -10.11
CA THR A 492 -8.39 -17.37 -10.51
C THR A 492 -7.20 -16.80 -11.28
N SER A 493 -7.36 -15.65 -11.93
CA SER A 493 -6.31 -15.03 -12.73
C SER A 493 -5.54 -14.00 -11.91
N LYS A 494 -4.27 -14.29 -11.60
CA LYS A 494 -3.34 -13.35 -10.96
C LYS A 494 -3.23 -12.03 -11.74
N LEU A 495 -3.28 -12.08 -13.09
CA LEU A 495 -3.27 -10.87 -13.93
C LEU A 495 -4.53 -10.01 -13.76
N LEU A 496 -5.70 -10.64 -13.69
CA LEU A 496 -6.94 -9.92 -13.44
C LEU A 496 -6.91 -9.25 -12.06
N PHE A 497 -6.36 -9.95 -11.07
CA PHE A 497 -6.19 -9.42 -9.73
C PHE A 497 -5.29 -8.17 -9.73
N LEU A 498 -4.11 -8.22 -10.35
CA LEU A 498 -3.23 -7.05 -10.49
C LEU A 498 -3.91 -5.88 -11.19
N PHE A 499 -4.68 -6.16 -12.25
CA PHE A 499 -5.42 -5.13 -12.97
C PHE A 499 -6.48 -4.45 -12.08
N ILE A 500 -7.24 -5.23 -11.30
CA ILE A 500 -8.20 -4.70 -10.33
C ILE A 500 -7.50 -3.81 -9.30
N ILE A 501 -6.41 -4.29 -8.69
CA ILE A 501 -5.65 -3.49 -7.72
C ILE A 501 -5.14 -2.19 -8.35
N THR A 502 -4.59 -2.26 -9.57
CA THR A 502 -4.09 -1.08 -10.28
C THR A 502 -5.21 -0.06 -10.51
N ILE A 503 -6.39 -0.50 -10.97
CA ILE A 503 -7.55 0.39 -11.17
C ILE A 503 -8.01 1.00 -9.86
N LEU A 504 -8.10 0.20 -8.79
CA LEU A 504 -8.51 0.70 -7.48
C LEU A 504 -7.54 1.76 -6.96
N SER A 505 -6.23 1.52 -7.07
CA SER A 505 -5.20 2.48 -6.65
C SER A 505 -5.26 3.80 -7.41
N VAL A 506 -5.56 3.76 -8.71
CA VAL A 506 -5.76 4.95 -9.56
C VAL A 506 -7.09 5.64 -9.24
N ALA A 507 -8.18 4.88 -9.09
CA ALA A 507 -9.50 5.44 -8.81
C ALA A 507 -9.56 6.18 -7.47
N LEU A 508 -8.80 5.69 -6.47
CA LEU A 508 -8.67 6.37 -5.18
C LEU A 508 -8.05 7.76 -5.30
N THR A 509 -7.20 8.03 -6.29
CA THR A 509 -6.59 9.37 -6.44
C THR A 509 -7.59 10.42 -6.93
N PHE A 510 -8.73 10.00 -7.52
CA PHE A 510 -9.76 10.96 -7.94
C PHE A 510 -10.48 11.61 -6.76
N VAL A 511 -10.45 10.94 -5.61
CA VAL A 511 -11.15 11.36 -4.40
C VAL A 511 -10.21 11.68 -3.25
N ALA A 512 -8.98 11.15 -3.24
CA ALA A 512 -7.98 11.42 -2.22
C ALA A 512 -6.68 11.95 -2.83
N SER A 513 -5.88 12.68 -2.04
CA SER A 513 -4.50 12.99 -2.42
C SER A 513 -3.69 11.71 -2.65
N ASN A 514 -2.67 11.75 -3.52
CA ASN A 514 -1.79 10.58 -3.79
C ASN A 514 -1.25 9.92 -2.52
N THR A 515 -0.88 10.72 -1.52
CA THR A 515 -0.41 10.25 -0.21
C THR A 515 -1.52 9.53 0.55
N GLY A 516 -2.72 10.11 0.60
CA GLY A 516 -3.87 9.49 1.27
C GLY A 516 -4.30 8.20 0.59
N ALA A 517 -4.36 8.19 -0.75
CA ALA A 517 -4.67 7.00 -1.53
C ALA A 517 -3.69 5.85 -1.21
N ALA A 518 -2.38 6.11 -1.23
CA ALA A 518 -1.36 5.12 -0.89
C ALA A 518 -1.46 4.63 0.57
N ALA A 519 -1.69 5.55 1.52
CA ALA A 519 -1.85 5.21 2.93
C ALA A 519 -3.06 4.29 3.20
N ILE A 520 -4.10 4.36 2.36
CA ILE A 520 -5.26 3.48 2.43
C ILE A 520 -4.98 2.14 1.73
N ILE A 521 -4.55 2.17 0.46
CA ILE A 521 -4.55 0.97 -0.38
C ILE A 521 -3.39 0.02 -0.11
N VAL A 522 -2.21 0.54 0.21
CA VAL A 522 -1.00 -0.28 0.40
C VAL A 522 -1.14 -1.30 1.55
N PRO A 523 -1.57 -0.92 2.77
CA PRO A 523 -1.73 -1.90 3.86
C PRO A 523 -2.86 -2.90 3.61
N LEU A 524 -3.80 -2.58 2.70
CA LEU A 524 -4.87 -3.51 2.30
C LEU A 524 -4.38 -4.58 1.32
N VAL A 525 -3.44 -4.24 0.43
CA VAL A 525 -3.02 -5.17 -0.64
C VAL A 525 -1.84 -6.05 -0.27
N ILE A 526 -0.99 -5.64 0.69
CA ILE A 526 0.16 -6.46 1.10
C ILE A 526 -0.27 -7.83 1.65
N PRO A 527 -1.25 -7.94 2.58
CA PRO A 527 -1.72 -9.22 3.09
C PRO A 527 -2.29 -10.14 1.99
N LEU A 528 -2.87 -9.56 0.93
CA LEU A 528 -3.41 -10.32 -0.20
C LEU A 528 -2.32 -11.11 -0.94
N GLY A 529 -1.07 -10.64 -0.93
CA GLY A 529 0.04 -11.33 -1.59
C GLY A 529 0.26 -12.74 -1.02
N LEU A 530 0.16 -12.89 0.29
CA LEU A 530 0.33 -14.17 0.97
C LEU A 530 -0.80 -15.16 0.63
N ILE A 531 -2.03 -14.67 0.48
CA ILE A 531 -3.21 -15.52 0.21
C ILE A 531 -3.28 -15.95 -1.25
N PHE A 532 -3.01 -15.01 -2.17
CA PHE A 532 -3.11 -15.26 -3.62
C PHE A 532 -1.81 -15.78 -4.25
N ASP A 533 -0.79 -16.08 -3.42
CA ASP A 533 0.54 -16.50 -3.87
C ASP A 533 1.15 -15.49 -4.87
N ILE A 534 1.01 -14.20 -4.57
CA ILE A 534 1.59 -13.09 -5.35
C ILE A 534 2.64 -12.42 -4.49
N ASP A 535 3.78 -12.05 -5.07
CA ASP A 535 4.82 -11.32 -4.36
C ASP A 535 4.25 -10.03 -3.71
N PRO A 536 4.29 -9.89 -2.37
CA PRO A 536 3.78 -8.69 -1.70
C PRO A 536 4.47 -7.41 -2.17
N VAL A 537 5.74 -7.49 -2.58
CA VAL A 537 6.50 -6.37 -3.16
C VAL A 537 5.83 -5.89 -4.44
N LEU A 538 5.39 -6.82 -5.30
CA LEU A 538 4.71 -6.48 -6.54
C LEU A 538 3.41 -5.72 -6.28
N LEU A 539 2.59 -6.19 -5.33
CA LEU A 539 1.32 -5.55 -4.97
C LEU A 539 1.52 -4.15 -4.38
N ALA A 540 2.46 -4.00 -3.45
CA ALA A 540 2.74 -2.70 -2.83
C ALA A 540 3.31 -1.69 -3.84
N VAL A 541 4.21 -2.13 -4.73
CA VAL A 541 4.76 -1.27 -5.80
C VAL A 541 3.66 -0.85 -6.76
N ILE A 542 2.82 -1.77 -7.24
CA ILE A 542 1.68 -1.44 -8.11
C ILE A 542 0.75 -0.45 -7.41
N ALA A 543 0.47 -0.65 -6.13
CA ALA A 543 -0.45 0.20 -5.41
C ALA A 543 0.11 1.61 -5.20
N ALA A 544 1.37 1.75 -4.78
CA ALA A 544 2.01 3.05 -4.59
C ALA A 544 2.17 3.83 -5.90
N ILE A 545 2.56 3.14 -6.98
CA ILE A 545 2.71 3.75 -8.30
C ILE A 545 1.34 4.09 -8.88
N GLY A 546 0.36 3.20 -8.76
CA GLY A 546 -1.02 3.44 -9.19
C GLY A 546 -1.61 4.67 -8.51
N SER A 547 -1.38 4.84 -7.20
CA SER A 547 -1.76 6.04 -6.46
C SER A 547 -0.95 7.30 -6.81
N SER A 548 -0.02 7.23 -7.77
CA SER A 548 0.76 8.36 -8.27
C SER A 548 0.52 8.65 -9.77
N ILE A 549 -0.25 7.82 -10.48
CA ILE A 549 -0.65 8.02 -11.90
C ILE A 549 -1.92 8.88 -11.93
N ASP A 550 -1.83 10.12 -11.46
CA ASP A 550 -2.92 11.09 -11.51
C ASP A 550 -2.57 12.27 -12.42
N PHE A 551 -3.21 12.29 -13.59
CA PHE A 551 -2.98 13.31 -14.63
C PHE A 551 -4.27 13.98 -15.12
N MET A 552 -5.44 13.57 -14.61
CA MET A 552 -6.74 13.96 -15.19
C MET A 552 -7.25 15.29 -14.64
N LEU A 553 -7.23 15.45 -13.33
CA LEU A 553 -7.87 16.57 -12.65
C LEU A 553 -6.83 17.61 -12.21
N PRO A 554 -7.12 18.92 -12.31
CA PRO A 554 -6.23 19.95 -11.79
C PRO A 554 -5.87 19.74 -10.32
N GLN A 555 -6.86 19.38 -9.50
CA GLN A 555 -6.71 19.15 -8.08
C GLN A 555 -6.01 17.84 -7.71
N GLY A 556 -5.84 16.91 -8.66
CA GLY A 556 -5.26 15.59 -8.39
C GLY A 556 -3.81 15.69 -7.91
N THR A 557 -3.02 16.57 -8.52
CA THR A 557 -1.64 16.83 -8.07
C THR A 557 -1.28 18.31 -8.09
N PRO A 558 -0.38 18.78 -7.19
CA PRO A 558 0.08 20.17 -7.23
C PRO A 558 0.70 20.59 -8.58
N PRO A 559 1.50 19.76 -9.30
CA PRO A 559 1.97 20.10 -10.64
C PRO A 559 0.85 20.43 -11.63
N THR A 560 -0.21 19.62 -11.67
CA THR A 560 -1.36 19.86 -12.56
C THR A 560 -2.12 21.12 -12.13
N MET A 561 -2.21 21.38 -10.82
CA MET A 561 -2.81 22.60 -10.30
C MET A 561 -2.03 23.84 -10.71
N ILE A 562 -0.69 23.84 -10.58
CA ILE A 562 0.16 24.97 -10.99
C ILE A 562 0.02 25.22 -12.50
N ALA A 563 -0.05 24.17 -13.32
CA ALA A 563 -0.32 24.31 -14.75
C ALA A 563 -1.71 24.90 -15.03
N TYR A 564 -2.74 24.46 -14.31
CA TYR A 564 -4.10 25.00 -14.43
C TYR A 564 -4.16 26.48 -14.04
N SER A 565 -3.46 26.87 -12.97
CA SER A 565 -3.37 28.25 -12.47
C SER A 565 -2.74 29.23 -13.45
N THR A 566 -2.09 28.77 -14.54
CA THR A 566 -1.65 29.68 -15.61
C THR A 566 -2.82 30.25 -16.42
N GLY A 567 -4.06 29.81 -16.20
CA GLY A 567 -5.26 30.27 -16.89
C GLY A 567 -5.36 29.82 -18.36
N LYS A 568 -4.49 28.91 -18.79
CA LYS A 568 -4.41 28.46 -20.20
C LYS A 568 -5.37 27.30 -20.48
N TYR A 569 -5.77 26.52 -19.49
CA TYR A 569 -6.51 25.28 -19.69
C TYR A 569 -7.91 25.36 -19.12
N THR A 570 -8.83 24.64 -19.76
CA THR A 570 -10.11 24.30 -19.13
C THR A 570 -10.00 22.94 -18.44
N VAL A 571 -10.80 22.69 -17.40
CA VAL A 571 -10.85 21.39 -16.73
C VAL A 571 -11.16 20.27 -17.72
N LYS A 572 -12.12 20.49 -18.63
CA LYS A 572 -12.51 19.54 -19.67
C LYS A 572 -11.33 19.17 -20.59
N GLU A 573 -10.48 20.14 -20.94
CA GLU A 573 -9.27 19.91 -21.74
C GLU A 573 -8.27 19.03 -20.99
N MET A 574 -8.00 19.32 -19.72
CA MET A 574 -7.07 18.52 -18.90
C MET A 574 -7.57 17.09 -18.70
N VAL A 575 -8.85 16.90 -18.38
CA VAL A 575 -9.45 15.56 -18.22
C VAL A 575 -9.31 14.75 -19.51
N LYS A 576 -9.61 15.34 -20.66
CA LYS A 576 -9.53 14.64 -21.95
C LYS A 576 -8.11 14.17 -22.27
N ILE A 577 -7.10 15.00 -21.97
CA ILE A 577 -5.70 14.68 -22.23
C ILE A 577 -5.18 13.68 -21.20
N GLY A 578 -5.44 13.94 -19.92
CA GLY A 578 -5.00 13.10 -18.81
C GLY A 578 -5.60 11.70 -18.86
N PHE A 579 -6.86 11.55 -19.28
CA PHE A 579 -7.55 10.25 -19.29
C PHE A 579 -6.81 9.18 -20.09
N LEU A 580 -6.33 9.52 -21.29
CA LEU A 580 -5.61 8.54 -22.11
C LEU A 580 -4.26 8.15 -21.50
N ILE A 581 -3.58 9.11 -20.88
CA ILE A 581 -2.28 8.88 -20.22
C ILE A 581 -2.47 8.01 -18.99
N VAL A 582 -3.50 8.28 -18.17
CA VAL A 582 -3.86 7.46 -17.01
C VAL A 582 -4.22 6.05 -17.46
N LEU A 583 -5.10 5.90 -18.45
CA LEU A 583 -5.49 4.59 -18.99
C LEU A 583 -4.28 3.80 -19.47
N LEU A 584 -3.39 4.43 -20.24
CA LEU A 584 -2.17 3.78 -20.72
C LEU A 584 -1.25 3.40 -19.56
N GLY A 585 -1.03 4.30 -18.61
CA GLY A 585 -0.24 4.06 -17.41
C GLY A 585 -0.76 2.87 -16.62
N THR A 586 -2.08 2.80 -16.41
CA THR A 586 -2.77 1.67 -15.76
C THR A 586 -2.53 0.36 -16.50
N VAL A 587 -2.69 0.35 -17.83
CA VAL A 587 -2.47 -0.85 -18.65
C VAL A 587 -1.01 -1.31 -18.58
N LEU A 588 -0.04 -0.39 -18.71
CA LEU A 588 1.38 -0.74 -18.62
C LEU A 588 1.74 -1.25 -17.22
N LEU A 589 1.22 -0.62 -16.17
CA LEU A 589 1.46 -1.00 -14.77
C LEU A 589 0.85 -2.36 -14.42
N ALA A 590 -0.31 -2.69 -14.97
CA ALA A 590 -0.96 -3.98 -14.71
C ALA A 590 -0.39 -5.13 -15.57
N PHE A 591 -0.01 -4.87 -16.83
CA PHE A 591 0.25 -5.93 -17.81
C PHE A 591 1.65 -5.96 -18.41
N VAL A 592 2.49 -4.93 -18.23
CA VAL A 592 3.83 -4.90 -18.84
C VAL A 592 4.90 -4.93 -17.76
N PHE A 593 4.84 -4.01 -16.80
CA PHE A 593 5.87 -3.92 -15.76
C PHE A 593 5.98 -5.14 -14.84
N PRO A 594 4.89 -5.85 -14.46
CA PRO A 594 4.99 -7.06 -13.66
C PRO A 594 5.84 -8.16 -14.34
N PHE A 595 5.68 -8.33 -15.66
CA PHE A 595 6.50 -9.27 -16.43
C PHE A 595 7.94 -8.81 -16.57
N PHE A 596 8.17 -7.51 -16.78
CA PHE A 596 9.51 -6.94 -16.82
C PHE A 596 10.25 -7.16 -15.48
N TRP A 597 9.59 -6.88 -14.35
CA TRP A 597 10.16 -7.06 -13.02
C TRP A 597 10.41 -8.54 -12.68
N ARG A 598 9.52 -9.43 -13.12
CA ARG A 598 9.74 -10.88 -13.04
C ARG A 598 10.95 -11.31 -13.87
N PHE A 599 11.07 -10.82 -15.09
CA PHE A 599 12.17 -11.17 -16.01
C PHE A 599 13.54 -10.78 -15.45
N ILE A 600 13.66 -9.61 -14.82
CA ILE A 600 14.90 -9.18 -14.16
C ILE A 600 15.09 -9.78 -12.75
N GLY A 601 14.17 -10.63 -12.30
CA GLY A 601 14.28 -11.39 -11.05
C GLY A 601 14.11 -10.57 -9.78
N VAL A 602 13.40 -9.43 -9.81
CA VAL A 602 13.15 -8.62 -8.60
C VAL A 602 11.83 -8.92 -7.90
N VAL A 603 10.92 -9.64 -8.59
CA VAL A 603 9.65 -10.14 -8.04
C VAL A 603 9.32 -11.52 -8.62
N TYR A 604 8.41 -12.25 -7.97
CA TYR A 604 7.80 -13.47 -8.50
C TYR A 604 6.30 -13.29 -8.80
N PHE A 605 5.76 -14.21 -9.61
CA PHE A 605 4.40 -14.14 -10.17
C PHE A 605 3.73 -15.51 -10.16
#